data_AF-A0A2S9S7P3-F1
#
_entry.id   AF-A0A2S9S7P3-F1
#
_cell.length_a   1.000
_cell.length_b   1.000
_cell.length_c   1.000
_cell.angle_alpha   90.00
_cell.angle_beta   90.00
_cell.angle_gamma   90.00
#
_symmetry.space_group_name_H-M   'P 1'
#
loop_
_entity.id
_entity.type
_entity.pdbx_description
1 polymer ?
#
loop_
_entity_poly.entity_id
_entity_poly.type
_entity_poly.pdbx_seq_one_letter_code
_entity_poly.pdbx_strand_id
1 'polypeptide(L)' 'MLKKTADKLALIMTRDVLRTSSEHYRNLNQSAADEIAEFISTLSKNLQEIISDEVTSAEVINAHRGQ' A
#
# COMPACT_ATOMS: atom_id res chain seq x y z
N MET A 1 7.93 -8.39 13.48
CA MET A 1 8.58 -7.27 12.76
C MET A 1 7.90 -7.04 11.40
N LEU A 2 7.60 -8.12 10.67
CA LEU A 2 6.87 -8.18 9.40
C LEU A 2 5.60 -7.33 9.29
N LYS A 3 4.67 -7.40 10.26
CA LYS A 3 3.40 -6.65 10.18
C LYS A 3 3.61 -5.14 10.00
N LYS A 4 4.56 -4.54 10.74
CA LYS A 4 4.85 -3.09 10.65
C LYS A 4 5.44 -2.72 9.29
N THR A 5 6.19 -3.64 8.66
CA THR A 5 6.73 -3.46 7.31
C THR A 5 5.62 -3.57 6.26
N ALA A 6 4.76 -4.59 6.36
CA ALA A 6 3.62 -4.78 5.47
C ALA A 6 2.65 -3.58 5.53
N ASP A 7 2.32 -3.10 6.74
CA ASP A 7 1.46 -1.91 6.93
C ASP A 7 2.05 -0.67 6.24
N LYS A 8 3.37 -0.44 6.37
CA LYS A 8 4.05 0.69 5.72
C LYS A 8 4.05 0.59 4.21
N LEU A 9 4.30 -0.60 3.67
CA LEU A 9 4.30 -0.82 2.23
C LEU A 9 2.91 -0.65 1.63
N ALA A 10 1.88 -1.19 2.29
CA ALA A 10 0.49 -0.98 1.90
C ALA A 10 0.15 0.50 1.83
N LEU A 11 0.53 1.30 2.84
CA LEU A 11 0.30 2.75 2.84
C LEU A 11 1.03 3.48 1.70
N ILE A 12 2.28 3.11 1.42
CA ILE A 12 3.07 3.72 0.33
C ILE A 12 2.46 3.40 -1.04
N MET A 13 2.13 2.13 -1.29
CA MET A 13 1.54 1.69 -2.56
C MET A 13 0.17 2.33 -2.79
N THR A 14 -0.69 2.37 -1.76
CA THR A 14 -2.00 3.04 -1.84
C THR A 14 -1.85 4.53 -2.15
N ARG A 15 -0.92 5.23 -1.48
CA ARG A 15 -0.63 6.63 -1.78
C ARG A 15 -0.22 6.81 -3.25
N ASP A 16 0.63 5.94 -3.77
CA ASP A 16 1.14 6.06 -5.14
C ASP A 16 0.06 5.78 -6.19
N VAL A 17 -0.82 4.79 -5.95
CA VAL A 17 -2.03 4.55 -6.76
C VAL A 17 -2.92 5.80 -6.78
N LEU A 18 -3.28 6.34 -5.61
CA LEU A 18 -4.17 7.49 -5.48
C LEU A 18 -3.59 8.76 -6.13
N ARG A 19 -2.25 8.93 -6.12
CA ARG A 19 -1.57 10.06 -6.78
C ARG A 19 -1.57 9.96 -8.31
N THR A 20 -1.53 8.74 -8.85
CA THR A 20 -1.45 8.52 -10.31
C THR A 20 -2.79 8.76 -10.99
N SER A 21 -3.89 8.45 -10.30
CA SER A 21 -5.28 8.58 -10.77
C SER A 21 -5.92 9.94 -10.40
N SER A 22 -5.25 11.06 -10.69
CA SER A 22 -5.62 12.43 -10.26
C SER A 22 -7.03 12.94 -10.68
N GLU A 23 -7.80 12.16 -11.42
CA GLU A 23 -9.18 12.46 -11.86
C GLU A 23 -10.26 11.63 -11.13
N HIS A 24 -9.98 10.40 -10.68
CA HIS A 24 -11.02 9.44 -10.24
C HIS A 24 -11.44 9.57 -8.76
N TYR A 25 -10.58 10.05 -7.87
CA TYR A 25 -10.86 10.11 -6.42
C TYR A 25 -11.26 11.50 -5.93
N ARG A 26 -11.87 12.34 -6.78
CA ARG A 26 -12.26 13.72 -6.40
C ARG A 26 -13.42 13.79 -5.41
N ASN A 27 -14.20 12.72 -5.25
CA ASN A 27 -15.23 12.61 -4.23
C ASN A 27 -14.77 11.70 -3.08
N LEU A 28 -13.90 12.25 -2.22
CA LEU A 28 -13.56 11.65 -0.94
C LEU A 28 -14.74 11.80 0.02
N ASN A 29 -15.66 10.85 -0.03
CA ASN A 29 -16.75 10.71 0.95
C ASN A 29 -16.47 9.51 1.87
N GLN A 30 -17.38 9.26 2.82
CA GLN A 30 -17.22 8.16 3.76
C GLN A 30 -17.08 6.79 3.08
N SER A 31 -17.85 6.52 2.01
CA SER A 31 -17.74 5.27 1.24
C SER A 31 -16.36 5.10 0.64
N ALA A 32 -15.82 6.15 0.00
CA ALA A 32 -14.48 6.12 -0.57
C ALA A 32 -13.40 5.93 0.51
N ALA A 33 -13.59 6.51 1.70
CA ALA A 33 -12.67 6.32 2.82
C ALA A 33 -12.69 4.88 3.34
N ASP A 34 -13.87 4.27 3.45
CA ASP A 34 -14.05 2.89 3.90
C ASP A 34 -13.44 1.90 2.88
N GLU A 35 -13.66 2.11 1.59
CA GLU A 35 -13.04 1.32 0.51
C GLU A 35 -11.50 1.41 0.54
N ILE A 36 -10.94 2.60 0.74
CA ILE A 36 -9.49 2.79 0.87
C ILE A 36 -8.97 2.06 2.10
N ALA A 37 -9.69 2.10 3.22
CA ALA A 37 -9.29 1.41 4.45
C ALA A 37 -9.31 -0.13 4.27
N GLU A 38 -10.35 -0.66 3.63
CA GLU A 38 -10.45 -2.10 3.32
C GLU A 38 -9.35 -2.54 2.35
N PHE A 39 -9.05 -1.72 1.34
CA PHE A 39 -7.95 -1.95 0.41
C PHE A 39 -6.60 -2.01 1.14
N ILE A 40 -6.29 -1.02 1.98
CA ILE A 40 -5.04 -0.98 2.76
C ILE A 40 -4.94 -2.21 3.68
N SER A 41 -6.03 -2.59 4.35
CA SER A 41 -6.08 -3.74 5.24
C SER A 41 -5.81 -5.05 4.49
N THR A 42 -6.47 -5.25 3.36
CA THR A 42 -6.30 -6.43 2.50
C THR A 42 -4.88 -6.51 1.97
N LEU A 43 -4.34 -5.39 1.47
CA LEU A 43 -2.98 -5.33 0.94
C LEU A 43 -1.95 -5.62 2.03
N SER A 44 -2.11 -5.04 3.22
CA SER A 44 -1.20 -5.31 4.35
C SER A 44 -1.22 -6.79 4.75
N LYS A 45 -2.40 -7.41 4.83
CA LYS A 45 -2.52 -8.83 5.15
C LYS A 45 -1.80 -9.70 4.12
N ASN A 46 -2.02 -9.46 2.83
CA ASN A 46 -1.37 -10.22 1.76
C ASN A 46 0.15 -10.02 1.78
N LEU A 47 0.60 -8.78 1.98
CA LEU A 47 2.02 -8.47 2.09
C LEU A 47 2.66 -9.14 3.32
N GLN A 48 1.94 -9.24 4.44
CA GLN A 48 2.44 -9.94 5.61
C GLN A 48 2.66 -11.44 5.35
N GLU A 49 1.87 -12.06 4.48
CA GLU A 49 2.00 -13.47 4.09
C GLU A 49 3.13 -13.69 3.07
N ILE A 50 3.47 -12.68 2.26
CA ILE A 50 4.39 -12.79 1.12
C ILE A 50 5.80 -12.25 1.46
N ILE A 51 5.90 -11.24 2.32
CA ILE A 51 7.19 -10.63 2.69
C ILE A 51 7.92 -11.58 3.65
N SER A 52 9.01 -12.17 3.16
CA SER A 52 10.01 -12.83 3.99
C SER A 52 10.65 -11.82 4.94
N ASP A 53 11.06 -12.25 6.14
CA ASP A 53 11.83 -11.42 7.10
C ASP A 53 13.15 -10.90 6.48
N GLU A 54 13.58 -11.50 5.37
CA GLU A 54 14.76 -11.11 4.60
C GLU A 54 14.52 -9.93 3.65
N VAL A 55 13.27 -9.61 3.30
CA VAL A 55 12.94 -8.54 2.35
C VAL A 55 12.70 -7.23 3.11
N THR A 56 13.62 -6.29 2.94
CA THR A 56 13.54 -4.98 3.58
C THR A 56 12.60 -4.04 2.83
N SER A 57 12.01 -3.08 3.56
CA SER A 57 11.18 -2.03 2.95
C SER A 57 11.94 -1.22 1.88
N ALA A 58 13.27 -1.13 2.00
CA ALA A 58 14.13 -0.42 1.05
C ALA A 58 14.21 -1.15 -0.30
N GLU A 59 14.31 -2.48 -0.29
CA GLU A 59 14.34 -3.30 -1.51
C GLU A 59 13.03 -3.19 -2.29
N VAL A 60 11.88 -3.20 -1.59
CA VAL A 60 10.57 -3.05 -2.22
C VAL A 60 10.41 -1.65 -2.85
N ILE A 61 10.79 -0.59 -2.13
CA ILE A 61 10.73 0.79 -2.65
C ILE A 61 11.67 0.97 -3.85
N ASN A 62 12.87 0.40 -3.79
CA ASN A 62 13.84 0.50 -4.88
C ASN A 62 13.43 -0.31 -6.11
N ALA A 63 12.82 -1.49 -5.94
CA ALA A 63 12.25 -2.26 -7.05
C ALA A 63 11.17 -1.48 -7.80
N HIS A 64 10.39 -0.65 -7.10
CA HIS A 64 9.34 0.17 -7.70
C HIS A 64 9.87 1.43 -8.41
N ARG A 65 11.04 1.96 -8.02
CA ARG A 65 11.71 3.09 -8.69
C ARG A 65 12.46 2.72 -9.97
N GLY A 66 12.77 1.43 -10.16
CA GLY A 66 13.50 0.93 -11.31
C GLY A 66 12.63 0.58 -12.53
N GLN A 67 11.30 0.69 -12.39
CA GLN A 67 10.33 0.61 -13.51
C GLN A 67 10.00 2.01 -14.01
#